data_AF-A4WR52-F1
#
_entry.id   AF-A4WR52-F1
#
_cell.length_a   1.000
_cell.length_b   1.000
_cell.length_c   1.000
_cell.angle_alpha   90.00
_cell.angle_beta   90.00
_cell.angle_gamma   90.00
#
_symmetry.space_group_name_H-M   'P 1'
#
loop_
_entity.id
_entity.type
_entity.pdbx_description
1 polymer ?
#
loop_
_entity_poly.entity_id
_entity_poly.type
_entity_poly.pdbx_seq_one_letter_code
_entity_poly.pdbx_strand_id
1 'polypeptide(L)'
;MRSDLISLRRLTLVLVVAGGAAFAQAAAPTPQDLEALNYYVSSGDTRAAEAELRRLRAQFPDWAVPSDLSTLGAQRSPASEIDRIYRQIAAGELTEARRSMDETSRSFPGWTPPAEMVRLLETAEAQVAFDAAADAGNAAAAVEIARRMPAILRCDRVNNVWRLAELQAAAGQTSAAVQSYRGVIGSCSGPAEITATLEKAETVASDAELAELFRLANSQLPNSGPALRVLENRLRAGRGQTDPAGTPPAAGAASATATTAPGRRAGSAAGLPQAGQPRGAAVATVARGGGAGLSAVRAAAQQGDWRRCTSLTTGSTSAEMLYERAWCVYNLERPLEALAAFEPAASGRLGAQVARDARFGKALAFLALQMTEEAARLAAATDLTDQQRREVEAIILDQRGVRSYRLKEYRRAIAFFDAYEELTGGLRRDLAILRGYAWLNIGKRTEAKRIFTELNSQLATPETRAGLNASR
;
A
#
# COMPACT_ATOMS: atom_id res chain seq x y z
N MET A 1 80.77 21.52 49.95
CA MET A 1 80.35 21.09 51.31
C MET A 1 79.19 20.11 51.13
N ARG A 2 79.37 18.88 51.66
CA ARG A 2 78.39 17.87 52.13
C ARG A 2 77.05 17.74 51.38
N SER A 3 76.75 16.65 50.68
CA SER A 3 76.52 15.25 51.12
C SER A 3 75.02 14.92 51.21
N ASP A 4 74.71 13.67 50.88
CA ASP A 4 73.48 12.88 51.14
C ASP A 4 72.38 12.89 50.05
N LEU A 5 71.68 11.80 49.71
CA LEU A 5 71.88 10.33 49.62
C LEU A 5 70.48 9.78 49.21
N ILE A 6 70.44 8.72 48.38
CA ILE A 6 69.42 7.62 48.37
C ILE A 6 67.99 7.92 47.85
N SER A 7 67.60 7.35 46.71
CA SER A 7 66.80 6.09 46.60
C SER A 7 65.95 6.00 45.32
N LEU A 8 66.06 4.87 44.60
CA LEU A 8 65.10 4.44 43.59
C LEU A 8 63.77 4.00 44.23
N ARG A 9 62.63 4.40 43.64
CA ARG A 9 61.42 3.56 43.64
C ARG A 9 60.49 3.90 42.48
N ARG A 10 60.22 2.89 41.65
CA ARG A 10 59.17 2.87 40.62
C ARG A 10 57.81 3.10 41.29
N LEU A 11 56.98 3.99 40.76
CA LEU A 11 55.56 4.04 41.10
C LEU A 11 54.70 4.06 39.83
N THR A 12 53.84 3.05 39.77
CA THR A 12 52.83 2.74 38.78
C THR A 12 51.81 3.86 38.66
N LEU A 13 51.57 4.37 37.44
CA LEU A 13 50.48 5.31 37.15
C LEU A 13 49.16 4.53 37.12
N VAL A 14 48.38 4.61 38.20
CA VAL A 14 46.99 4.14 38.24
C VAL A 14 46.12 5.20 37.57
N LEU A 15 45.56 4.85 36.41
CA LEU A 15 44.56 5.65 35.70
C LEU A 15 43.23 5.53 36.46
N VAL A 16 42.85 6.56 37.22
CA VAL A 16 41.53 6.67 37.83
C VAL A 16 40.51 6.97 36.73
N VAL A 17 39.76 5.95 36.32
CA VAL A 17 38.54 6.12 35.51
C VAL A 17 37.48 6.72 36.41
N ALA A 18 37.29 8.02 36.32
CA ALA A 18 36.08 8.68 36.82
C ALA A 18 34.90 8.18 35.96
N GLY A 19 34.22 7.16 36.44
CA GLY A 19 32.94 6.69 35.89
C GLY A 19 31.88 7.76 36.10
N GLY A 20 31.76 8.69 35.15
CA GLY A 20 30.57 9.50 34.99
C GLY A 20 29.44 8.59 34.55
N ALA A 21 28.64 8.11 35.51
CA ALA A 21 27.31 7.62 35.21
C ALA A 21 26.52 8.80 34.61
N ALA A 22 26.41 8.83 33.29
CA ALA A 22 25.40 9.61 32.62
C ALA A 22 24.05 9.01 33.04
N PHE A 23 23.48 9.55 34.12
CA PHE A 23 22.09 9.28 34.50
C PHE A 23 21.23 9.62 33.28
N ALA A 24 20.57 8.61 32.74
CA ALA A 24 19.50 8.79 31.78
C ALA A 24 18.47 9.72 32.41
N GLN A 25 18.29 10.92 31.87
CA GLN A 25 17.17 11.78 32.25
C GLN A 25 15.89 10.99 31.98
N ALA A 26 15.13 10.66 33.02
CA ALA A 26 13.87 9.93 32.84
C ALA A 26 12.90 10.86 32.10
N ALA A 27 12.56 10.50 30.87
CA ALA A 27 11.62 11.27 30.05
C ALA A 27 10.24 11.34 30.72
N ALA A 28 9.54 12.46 30.61
CA ALA A 28 8.18 12.63 31.14
C ALA A 28 7.20 11.59 30.54
N PRO A 29 6.08 11.26 31.22
CA PRO A 29 5.08 10.32 30.73
C PRO A 29 4.50 10.76 29.39
N THR A 30 4.26 9.79 28.49
CA THR A 30 3.60 10.04 27.20
C THR A 30 2.08 10.18 27.36
N PRO A 31 1.35 10.69 26.36
CA PRO A 31 -0.12 10.79 26.42
C PRO A 31 -0.84 9.47 26.70
N GLN A 32 -0.24 8.36 26.28
CA GLN A 32 -0.78 7.02 26.51
C GLN A 32 -0.48 6.52 27.93
N ASP A 33 0.68 6.84 28.50
CA ASP A 33 0.97 6.57 29.92
C ASP A 33 -0.01 7.32 30.83
N LEU A 34 -0.43 8.51 30.39
CA LEU A 34 -1.41 9.35 31.08
C LEU A 34 -2.86 8.90 30.84
N GLU A 35 -3.15 7.94 29.95
CA GLU A 35 -4.52 7.57 29.56
C GLU A 35 -5.36 7.10 30.76
N ALA A 36 -4.81 6.20 31.58
CA ALA A 36 -5.48 5.72 32.79
C ALA A 36 -5.66 6.82 33.84
N LEU A 37 -4.62 7.64 34.06
CA LEU A 37 -4.69 8.77 34.99
C LEU A 37 -5.74 9.80 34.53
N ASN A 38 -5.81 10.08 33.23
CA ASN A 38 -6.81 10.95 32.60
C ASN A 38 -8.23 10.42 32.78
N TYR A 39 -8.42 9.11 32.60
CA TYR A 39 -9.71 8.46 32.83
C TYR A 39 -10.15 8.59 34.30
N TYR A 40 -9.27 8.30 35.27
CA TYR A 40 -9.63 8.39 36.70
C TYR A 40 -9.86 9.83 37.16
N VAL A 41 -9.06 10.79 36.69
CA VAL A 41 -9.25 12.22 37.00
C VAL A 41 -10.56 12.74 36.41
N SER A 42 -10.89 12.38 35.16
CA SER A 42 -12.14 12.83 34.52
C SER A 42 -13.41 12.16 35.06
N SER A 43 -13.30 10.95 35.61
CA SER A 43 -14.41 10.24 36.26
C SER A 43 -14.58 10.59 37.74
N GLY A 44 -13.68 11.39 38.32
CA GLY A 44 -13.71 11.75 39.74
C GLY A 44 -13.29 10.62 40.69
N ASP A 45 -12.71 9.53 40.18
CA ASP A 45 -12.20 8.42 40.99
C ASP A 45 -10.82 8.77 41.58
N THR A 46 -10.85 9.51 42.69
CA THR A 46 -9.64 10.02 43.36
C THR A 46 -8.73 8.90 43.85
N ARG A 47 -9.28 7.77 44.28
CA ARG A 47 -8.49 6.64 44.80
C ARG A 47 -7.73 5.92 43.68
N ALA A 48 -8.37 5.71 42.54
CA ALA A 48 -7.71 5.13 41.37
C ALA A 48 -6.70 6.12 40.76
N ALA A 49 -7.03 7.42 40.71
CA ALA A 49 -6.12 8.45 40.23
C ALA A 49 -4.84 8.54 41.09
N GLU A 50 -4.95 8.47 42.42
CA GLU A 50 -3.77 8.46 43.30
C GLU A 50 -2.92 7.21 43.14
N ALA A 51 -3.55 6.04 42.94
CA ALA A 51 -2.82 4.79 42.70
C ALA A 51 -2.05 4.84 41.39
N GLU A 52 -2.68 5.34 40.34
CA GLU A 52 -2.05 5.50 39.03
C GLU A 52 -0.96 6.57 39.06
N LEU A 53 -1.15 7.65 39.80
CA LEU A 53 -0.12 8.67 40.00
C LEU A 53 1.11 8.12 40.74
N ARG A 54 0.93 7.23 41.74
CA ARG A 54 2.05 6.54 42.40
C ARG A 54 2.79 5.62 41.43
N ARG A 55 2.07 4.87 40.58
CA ARG A 55 2.66 4.03 39.53
C ARG A 55 3.49 4.88 38.57
N LEU A 56 2.93 6.00 38.09
CA LEU A 56 3.58 6.92 37.17
C LEU A 56 4.80 7.62 37.80
N ARG A 57 4.75 8.03 39.07
CA ARG A 57 5.92 8.59 39.76
C ARG A 57 7.04 7.58 39.97
N ALA A 58 6.71 6.31 40.22
CA ALA A 58 7.71 5.25 40.30
C ALA A 58 8.34 4.95 38.93
N GLN A 59 7.57 5.08 37.86
CA GLN A 59 8.02 4.86 36.47
C GLN A 59 8.75 6.07 35.87
N PHE A 60 8.39 7.28 36.30
CA PHE A 60 8.92 8.56 35.80
C PHE A 60 9.34 9.45 36.99
N PRO A 61 10.48 9.15 37.64
CA PRO A 61 10.88 9.81 38.90
C PRO A 61 11.18 11.30 38.76
N ASP A 62 11.65 11.71 37.57
CA ASP A 62 12.00 13.11 37.25
C ASP A 62 10.80 13.91 36.70
N TRP A 63 9.63 13.28 36.57
CA TRP A 63 8.44 13.95 36.07
C TRP A 63 7.86 14.90 37.13
N ALA A 64 7.92 16.19 36.83
CA ALA A 64 7.18 17.21 37.57
C ALA A 64 5.68 17.05 37.31
N VAL A 65 5.01 16.32 38.21
CA VAL A 65 3.56 16.16 38.18
C VAL A 65 2.90 17.54 38.20
N PRO A 66 2.06 17.88 37.20
CA PRO A 66 1.30 19.12 37.19
C PRO A 66 0.43 19.23 38.45
N SER A 67 0.39 20.42 39.05
CA SER A 67 -0.46 20.70 40.22
C SER A 67 -1.94 20.55 39.91
N ASP A 68 -2.33 20.79 38.66
CA ASP A 68 -3.67 20.53 38.14
C ASP A 68 -3.64 19.31 37.21
N LEU A 69 -4.17 18.17 37.69
CA LEU A 69 -4.21 16.93 36.93
C LEU A 69 -5.30 16.93 35.85
N SER A 70 -6.25 17.86 35.89
CA SER A 70 -7.33 17.94 34.88
C SER A 70 -6.81 18.34 33.50
N THR A 71 -5.61 18.91 33.42
CA THR A 71 -4.97 19.31 32.16
C THR A 71 -4.16 18.20 31.49
N LEU A 72 -3.97 17.04 32.15
CA LEU A 72 -3.22 15.89 31.62
C LEU A 72 -3.89 15.26 30.38
N GLY A 73 -5.21 15.46 30.22
CA GLY A 73 -6.05 14.90 29.16
C GLY A 73 -6.02 15.65 27.84
N ALA A 74 -5.19 16.68 27.72
CA ALA A 74 -5.14 17.55 26.54
C ALA A 74 -4.52 16.88 25.28
N GLN A 75 -4.11 15.61 25.34
CA GLN A 75 -3.57 14.86 24.19
C GLN A 75 -4.29 13.51 23.99
N ARG A 76 -5.60 13.52 23.69
CA ARG A 76 -6.25 12.37 23.04
C ARG A 76 -5.73 12.26 21.60
N SER A 77 -5.47 11.04 21.12
CA SER A 77 -5.11 10.79 19.71
C SER A 77 -6.36 10.45 18.89
N PRO A 78 -6.57 11.06 17.71
CA PRO A 78 -7.77 10.83 16.89
C PRO A 78 -7.68 9.58 16.01
N ALA A 79 -7.33 8.42 16.58
CA ALA A 79 -7.07 7.20 15.80
C ALA A 79 -8.30 6.76 14.99
N SER A 80 -9.50 6.82 15.58
CA SER A 80 -10.74 6.39 14.92
C SER A 80 -11.17 7.31 13.78
N GLU A 81 -10.90 8.61 13.94
CA GLU A 81 -11.18 9.67 12.98
C GLU A 81 -10.21 9.60 11.81
N ILE A 82 -8.93 9.34 12.08
CA ILE A 82 -7.90 9.07 11.06
C ILE A 82 -8.33 7.89 10.17
N ASP A 83 -8.74 6.76 10.77
CA ASP A 83 -9.21 5.59 10.03
C ASP A 83 -10.44 5.91 9.17
N ARG A 84 -11.35 6.74 9.69
CA ARG A 84 -12.53 7.20 8.94
C ARG A 84 -12.13 8.04 7.74
N ILE A 85 -11.20 8.99 7.89
CA ILE A 85 -10.73 9.84 6.79
C ILE A 85 -10.12 9.00 5.67
N TYR A 86 -9.27 8.03 5.98
CA TYR A 86 -8.70 7.15 4.96
C TYR A 86 -9.76 6.33 4.23
N ARG A 87 -10.76 5.80 4.95
CA ARG A 87 -11.89 5.10 4.30
C ARG A 87 -12.69 6.03 3.38
N GLN A 88 -12.91 7.29 3.76
CA GLN A 88 -13.59 8.27 2.92
C GLN A 88 -12.80 8.60 1.65
N ILE A 89 -11.48 8.82 1.76
CA ILE A 89 -10.60 9.01 0.60
C ILE A 89 -10.67 7.79 -0.35
N ALA A 90 -10.55 6.58 0.20
CA ALA A 90 -10.59 5.35 -0.58
C ALA A 90 -11.96 5.10 -1.25
N ALA A 91 -13.05 5.56 -0.63
CA ALA A 91 -14.40 5.48 -1.18
C ALA A 91 -14.70 6.58 -2.22
N GLY A 92 -13.81 7.56 -2.42
CA GLY A 92 -14.07 8.71 -3.28
C GLY A 92 -14.96 9.78 -2.63
N GLU A 93 -15.23 9.67 -1.33
CA GLU A 93 -16.03 10.63 -0.55
C GLU A 93 -15.15 11.82 -0.13
N LEU A 94 -14.61 12.54 -1.11
CA LEU A 94 -13.49 13.48 -0.89
C LEU A 94 -13.90 14.73 -0.12
N THR A 95 -15.09 15.27 -0.38
CA THR A 95 -15.66 16.39 0.39
C THR A 95 -15.85 16.00 1.86
N GLU A 96 -16.32 14.77 2.10
CA GLU A 96 -16.51 14.23 3.45
C GLU A 96 -15.18 13.95 4.15
N ALA A 97 -14.17 13.49 3.42
CA ALA A 97 -12.81 13.34 3.94
C ALA A 97 -12.23 14.69 4.40
N ARG A 98 -12.39 15.74 3.58
CA ARG A 98 -11.95 17.11 3.92
C ARG A 98 -12.64 17.62 5.18
N ARG A 99 -13.97 17.47 5.24
CA ARG A 99 -14.78 17.85 6.41
C ARG A 99 -14.34 17.09 7.67
N SER A 100 -14.15 15.77 7.56
CA SER A 100 -13.64 14.95 8.67
C SER A 100 -12.25 15.39 9.14
N MET A 101 -11.35 15.75 8.23
CA MET A 101 -10.02 16.27 8.60
C MET A 101 -10.10 17.56 9.39
N ASP A 102 -10.95 18.50 8.95
CA ASP A 102 -11.13 19.78 9.65
C ASP A 102 -11.78 19.59 11.03
N GLU A 103 -12.82 18.76 11.11
CA GLU A 103 -13.49 18.42 12.36
C GLU A 103 -12.53 17.76 13.35
N THR A 104 -11.67 16.87 12.86
CA THR A 104 -10.66 16.20 13.68
C THR A 104 -9.63 17.21 14.17
N SER A 105 -9.15 18.11 13.32
CA SER A 105 -8.20 19.16 13.71
C SER A 105 -8.78 20.11 14.77
N ARG A 106 -10.08 20.44 14.69
CA ARG A 106 -10.78 21.25 15.70
C ARG A 106 -10.99 20.50 17.01
N SER A 107 -11.35 19.21 16.92
CA SER A 107 -11.64 18.38 18.09
C SER A 107 -10.37 17.93 18.83
N PHE A 108 -9.23 17.95 18.14
CA PHE A 108 -7.92 17.54 18.64
C PHE A 108 -6.86 18.62 18.32
N PRO A 109 -6.78 19.72 19.09
CA PRO A 109 -5.95 20.90 18.77
C PRO A 109 -4.44 20.67 18.65
N GLY A 110 -3.92 19.53 19.12
CA GLY A 110 -2.52 19.12 18.97
C GLY A 110 -2.26 18.17 17.79
N TRP A 111 -3.30 17.76 17.07
CA TRP A 111 -3.21 16.90 15.90
C TRP A 111 -3.27 17.74 14.63
N THR A 112 -2.31 17.50 13.73
CA THR A 112 -2.36 17.99 12.36
C THR A 112 -2.46 16.78 11.41
N PRO A 113 -3.23 16.86 10.32
CA PRO A 113 -3.30 15.76 9.37
C PRO A 113 -1.93 15.33 8.87
N PRO A 114 -1.61 14.03 8.83
CA PRO A 114 -0.35 13.56 8.26
C PRO A 114 -0.19 14.03 6.82
N ALA A 115 1.01 14.48 6.45
CA ALA A 115 1.28 15.00 5.09
C ALA A 115 0.89 14.01 3.98
N GLU A 116 1.02 12.70 4.23
CA GLU A 116 0.60 11.68 3.26
C GLU A 116 -0.92 11.62 3.06
N MET A 117 -1.69 11.75 4.15
CA MET A 117 -3.16 11.82 4.06
C MET A 117 -3.59 13.02 3.23
N VAL A 118 -2.94 14.17 3.45
CA VAL A 118 -3.19 15.40 2.67
C VAL A 118 -2.87 15.16 1.19
N ARG A 119 -1.69 14.60 0.87
CA ARG A 119 -1.29 14.29 -0.51
C ARG A 119 -2.23 13.30 -1.20
N LEU A 120 -2.69 12.27 -0.48
CA LEU A 120 -3.64 11.29 -1.01
C LEU A 120 -4.97 11.94 -1.35
N LEU A 121 -5.52 12.76 -0.44
CA LEU A 121 -6.75 13.51 -0.68
C LEU A 121 -6.60 14.47 -1.86
N GLU A 122 -5.55 15.29 -1.90
CA GLU A 122 -5.30 16.24 -2.98
C GLU A 122 -5.12 15.53 -4.34
N THR A 123 -4.46 14.38 -4.37
CA THR A 123 -4.32 13.59 -5.61
C THR A 123 -5.66 13.04 -6.07
N ALA A 124 -6.50 12.56 -5.15
CA ALA A 124 -7.83 12.06 -5.46
C ALA A 124 -8.76 13.19 -5.94
N GLU A 125 -8.70 14.36 -5.31
CA GLU A 125 -9.47 15.55 -5.73
C GLU A 125 -9.04 16.03 -7.11
N ALA A 126 -7.74 16.07 -7.37
CA ALA A 126 -7.20 16.40 -8.69
C ALA A 126 -7.64 15.38 -9.76
N GLN A 127 -7.70 14.08 -9.43
CA GLN A 127 -8.21 13.06 -10.35
C GLN A 127 -9.68 13.34 -10.71
N VAL A 128 -10.55 13.57 -9.72
CA VAL A 128 -11.98 13.87 -9.96
C VAL A 128 -12.14 15.15 -10.79
N ALA A 129 -11.37 16.19 -10.47
CA ALA A 129 -11.40 17.44 -11.22
C ALA A 129 -10.90 17.26 -12.67
N PHE A 130 -9.85 16.46 -12.87
CA PHE A 130 -9.33 16.14 -14.19
C PHE A 130 -10.36 15.35 -15.01
N ASP A 131 -11.01 14.35 -14.41
CA ASP A 131 -12.05 13.55 -15.06
C ASP A 131 -13.23 14.42 -15.49
N ALA A 132 -13.70 15.32 -14.62
CA ALA A 132 -14.75 16.27 -14.94
C ALA A 132 -14.35 17.24 -16.07
N ALA A 133 -13.10 17.74 -16.07
CA ALA A 133 -12.60 18.59 -17.13
C ALA A 133 -12.50 17.83 -18.47
N ALA A 134 -12.08 16.57 -18.43
CA ALA A 134 -11.97 15.71 -19.59
C ALA A 134 -13.34 15.37 -20.19
N ASP A 135 -14.31 15.00 -19.34
CA ASP A 135 -15.68 14.68 -19.77
C ASP A 135 -16.40 15.91 -20.36
N ALA A 136 -16.06 17.11 -19.87
CA ALA A 136 -16.55 18.38 -20.42
C ALA A 136 -15.80 18.84 -21.69
N GLY A 137 -14.77 18.13 -22.15
CA GLY A 137 -13.93 18.56 -23.27
C GLY A 137 -13.08 19.80 -22.98
N ASN A 138 -12.90 20.18 -21.72
CA ASN A 138 -12.20 21.40 -21.32
C ASN A 138 -10.68 21.14 -21.21
N ALA A 139 -10.01 21.18 -22.35
CA ALA A 139 -8.56 20.95 -22.45
C ALA A 139 -7.74 21.91 -21.57
N ALA A 140 -8.13 23.20 -21.50
CA ALA A 140 -7.40 24.20 -20.72
C ALA A 140 -7.44 23.88 -19.20
N ALA A 141 -8.60 23.49 -18.68
CA ALA A 141 -8.74 23.07 -17.29
C ALA A 141 -7.96 21.78 -17.01
N ALA A 142 -8.05 20.78 -17.88
CA ALA A 142 -7.32 19.51 -17.73
C ALA A 142 -5.80 19.72 -17.68
N VAL A 143 -5.26 20.58 -18.54
CA VAL A 143 -3.83 20.96 -18.54
C VAL A 143 -3.44 21.63 -17.22
N GLU A 144 -4.23 22.58 -16.73
CA GLU A 144 -3.91 23.31 -15.50
C GLU A 144 -3.93 22.40 -14.28
N ILE A 145 -4.92 21.50 -14.17
CA ILE A 145 -5.00 20.50 -13.10
C ILE A 145 -3.76 19.60 -13.13
N ALA A 146 -3.39 19.10 -14.31
CA ALA A 146 -2.25 18.22 -14.48
C ALA A 146 -0.90 18.89 -14.15
N ARG A 147 -0.76 20.21 -14.43
CA ARG A 147 0.42 20.98 -14.00
C ARG A 147 0.49 21.15 -12.49
N ARG A 148 -0.64 21.42 -11.84
CA ARG A 148 -0.71 21.59 -10.37
C ARG A 148 -0.49 20.29 -9.62
N MET A 149 -0.97 19.17 -10.18
CA MET A 149 -0.85 17.85 -9.58
C MET A 149 -0.18 16.86 -10.52
N PRO A 150 1.16 16.91 -10.71
CA PRO A 150 1.87 15.96 -11.57
C PRO A 150 1.69 14.48 -11.16
N ALA A 151 1.30 14.22 -9.90
CA ALA A 151 1.04 12.87 -9.40
C ALA A 151 -0.08 12.14 -10.16
N ILE A 152 -1.00 12.84 -10.84
CA ILE A 152 -2.02 12.20 -11.67
C ILE A 152 -1.49 11.77 -13.06
N LEU A 153 -0.30 12.22 -13.46
CA LEU A 153 0.32 11.90 -14.77
C LEU A 153 1.40 10.82 -14.69
N ARG A 154 1.48 10.09 -13.58
CA ARG A 154 2.47 9.02 -13.39
C ARG A 154 2.20 7.83 -14.31
N CYS A 155 3.21 7.00 -14.55
CA CYS A 155 3.09 5.84 -15.44
C CYS A 155 2.02 4.83 -15.01
N ASP A 156 1.76 4.71 -13.71
CA ASP A 156 0.67 3.87 -13.18
C ASP A 156 -0.74 4.45 -13.42
N ARG A 157 -0.83 5.67 -13.99
CA ARG A 157 -2.05 6.38 -14.38
C ARG A 157 -1.94 6.91 -15.82
N VAL A 158 -1.22 6.20 -16.69
CA VAL A 158 -0.89 6.64 -18.06
C VAL A 158 -2.12 7.07 -18.90
N ASN A 159 -3.29 6.48 -18.64
CA ASN A 159 -4.57 6.88 -19.25
C ASN A 159 -4.88 8.38 -19.12
N ASN A 160 -4.48 9.02 -18.02
CA ASN A 160 -4.67 10.45 -17.82
C ASN A 160 -3.84 11.26 -18.81
N VAL A 161 -2.62 10.83 -19.12
CA VAL A 161 -1.77 11.49 -20.13
C VAL A 161 -2.36 11.31 -21.53
N TRP A 162 -2.91 10.12 -21.83
CA TRP A 162 -3.59 9.87 -23.10
C TRP A 162 -4.84 10.74 -23.26
N ARG A 163 -5.71 10.81 -22.24
CA ARG A 163 -6.89 11.70 -22.27
C ARG A 163 -6.49 13.17 -22.39
N LEU A 164 -5.42 13.59 -21.70
CA LEU A 164 -4.90 14.95 -21.83
C LEU A 164 -4.45 15.26 -23.26
N ALA A 165 -3.70 14.34 -23.89
CA ALA A 165 -3.23 14.49 -25.27
C ALA A 165 -4.40 14.50 -26.27
N GLU A 166 -5.40 13.64 -26.07
CA GLU A 166 -6.62 13.60 -26.88
C GLU A 166 -7.41 14.93 -26.77
N LEU A 167 -7.54 15.50 -25.57
CA LEU A 167 -8.16 16.81 -25.36
C LEU A 167 -7.36 17.94 -26.01
N GLN A 168 -6.03 17.92 -25.88
CA GLN A 168 -5.14 18.88 -26.53
C GLN A 168 -5.32 18.83 -28.06
N ALA A 169 -5.36 17.63 -28.65
CA ALA A 169 -5.56 17.45 -30.07
C ALA A 169 -6.95 17.95 -30.53
N ALA A 170 -8.01 17.61 -29.79
CA ALA A 170 -9.37 18.11 -30.06
C ALA A 170 -9.47 19.64 -29.98
N ALA A 171 -8.66 20.27 -29.14
CA ALA A 171 -8.53 21.73 -29.04
C ALA A 171 -7.59 22.36 -30.08
N GLY A 172 -7.10 21.59 -31.08
CA GLY A 172 -6.17 22.05 -32.11
C GLY A 172 -4.72 22.21 -31.65
N GLN A 173 -4.38 21.77 -30.43
CA GLN A 173 -3.04 21.87 -29.83
C GLN A 173 -2.22 20.60 -30.14
N THR A 174 -2.07 20.26 -31.41
CA THR A 174 -1.44 19.00 -31.87
C THR A 174 -0.01 18.84 -31.38
N SER A 175 0.82 19.90 -31.42
CA SER A 175 2.19 19.86 -30.89
C SER A 175 2.25 19.57 -29.39
N ALA A 176 1.27 20.07 -28.62
CA ALA A 176 1.19 19.78 -27.19
C ALA A 176 0.78 18.31 -26.94
N ALA A 177 -0.16 17.78 -27.74
CA ALA A 177 -0.55 16.38 -27.68
C ALA A 177 0.64 15.44 -27.97
N VAL A 178 1.40 15.72 -29.04
CA VAL A 178 2.62 14.97 -29.38
C VAL A 178 3.66 15.06 -28.26
N GLN A 179 3.80 16.21 -27.62
CA GLN A 179 4.71 16.36 -26.48
C GLN A 179 4.28 15.55 -25.26
N SER A 180 2.97 15.47 -24.97
CA SER A 180 2.42 14.61 -23.92
C SER A 180 2.74 13.13 -24.17
N TYR A 181 2.56 12.66 -25.41
CA TYR A 181 2.93 11.29 -25.80
C TYR A 181 4.44 11.04 -25.72
N ARG A 182 5.27 11.98 -26.19
CA ARG A 182 6.73 11.91 -26.03
C ARG A 182 7.13 11.78 -24.56
N GLY A 183 6.45 12.51 -23.67
CA GLY A 183 6.64 12.43 -22.22
C GLY A 183 6.48 11.01 -21.70
N VAL A 184 5.36 10.34 -22.03
CA VAL A 184 5.10 8.95 -21.63
C VAL A 184 6.20 8.02 -22.13
N ILE A 185 6.55 8.10 -23.41
CA ILE A 185 7.58 7.22 -24.00
C ILE A 185 8.93 7.44 -23.32
N GLY A 186 9.29 8.69 -23.00
CA GLY A 186 10.56 9.02 -22.36
C GLY A 186 10.64 8.69 -20.86
N SER A 187 9.52 8.53 -20.15
CA SER A 187 9.50 8.34 -18.70
C SER A 187 9.03 6.96 -18.23
N CYS A 188 8.21 6.27 -19.02
CA CYS A 188 7.63 4.98 -18.65
C CYS A 188 8.44 3.84 -19.26
N SER A 189 8.54 2.71 -18.55
CA SER A 189 9.35 1.56 -18.98
C SER A 189 8.52 0.35 -19.44
N GLY A 190 7.19 0.46 -19.39
CA GLY A 190 6.27 -0.62 -19.72
C GLY A 190 6.06 -0.78 -21.23
N PRO A 191 6.31 -1.97 -21.82
CA PRO A 191 6.16 -2.17 -23.26
C PRO A 191 4.73 -1.95 -23.77
N ALA A 192 3.71 -2.29 -22.97
CA ALA A 192 2.31 -2.12 -23.33
C ALA A 192 1.92 -0.63 -23.38
N GLU A 193 2.34 0.15 -22.38
CA GLU A 193 2.09 1.58 -22.27
C GLU A 193 2.77 2.35 -23.41
N ILE A 194 4.03 2.00 -23.73
CA ILE A 194 4.75 2.63 -24.85
C ILE A 194 4.10 2.28 -26.19
N THR A 195 3.74 1.01 -26.41
CA THR A 195 3.06 0.56 -27.64
C THR A 195 1.74 1.30 -27.84
N ALA A 196 0.88 1.32 -26.83
CA ALA A 196 -0.40 2.01 -26.88
C ALA A 196 -0.23 3.53 -27.08
N THR A 197 0.83 4.12 -26.51
CA THR A 197 1.15 5.53 -26.71
C THR A 197 1.54 5.84 -28.15
N LEU A 198 2.36 5.00 -28.79
CA LEU A 198 2.72 5.14 -30.20
C LEU A 198 1.50 5.04 -31.11
N GLU A 199 0.61 4.08 -30.85
CA GLU A 199 -0.65 3.92 -31.59
C GLU A 199 -1.57 5.13 -31.44
N LYS A 200 -1.68 5.70 -30.24
CA LYS A 200 -2.49 6.91 -30.01
C LYS A 200 -1.89 8.15 -30.67
N ALA A 201 -0.56 8.30 -30.59
CA ALA A 201 0.16 9.41 -31.20
C ALA A 201 0.05 9.42 -32.74
N GLU A 202 -0.14 8.25 -33.35
CA GLU A 202 -0.31 8.12 -34.79
C GLU A 202 -1.48 8.96 -35.33
N THR A 203 -2.55 9.19 -34.58
CA THR A 203 -3.66 9.99 -35.12
C THR A 203 -3.37 11.49 -35.22
N VAL A 204 -2.30 11.98 -34.57
CA VAL A 204 -2.03 13.42 -34.41
C VAL A 204 -0.62 13.86 -34.80
N ALA A 205 0.35 12.94 -34.79
CA ALA A 205 1.74 13.24 -35.11
C ALA A 205 1.97 13.32 -36.63
N SER A 206 2.83 14.22 -37.09
CA SER A 206 3.40 14.13 -38.45
C SER A 206 4.27 12.88 -38.61
N ASP A 207 4.63 12.51 -39.83
CA ASP A 207 5.49 11.33 -40.06
C ASP A 207 6.88 11.48 -39.46
N ALA A 208 7.42 12.69 -39.47
CA ALA A 208 8.70 13.01 -38.86
C ALA A 208 8.62 12.89 -37.32
N GLU A 209 7.54 13.37 -36.72
CA GLU A 209 7.30 13.21 -35.28
C GLU A 209 7.06 11.75 -34.90
N LEU A 210 6.30 11.00 -35.68
CA LEU A 210 6.07 9.58 -35.42
C LEU A 210 7.39 8.79 -35.48
N ALA A 211 8.23 9.06 -36.48
CA ALA A 211 9.57 8.48 -36.58
C ALA A 211 10.45 8.82 -35.36
N GLU A 212 10.35 10.04 -34.85
CA GLU A 212 11.04 10.47 -33.63
C GLU A 212 10.56 9.71 -32.40
N LEU A 213 9.25 9.54 -32.25
CA LEU A 213 8.66 8.79 -31.14
C LEU A 213 9.09 7.31 -31.16
N PHE A 214 9.18 6.69 -32.35
CA PHE A 214 9.71 5.33 -32.50
C PHE A 214 11.21 5.24 -32.16
N ARG A 215 12.01 6.25 -32.51
CA ARG A 215 13.42 6.27 -32.13
C ARG A 215 13.60 6.37 -30.61
N LEU A 216 12.80 7.21 -29.97
CA LEU A 216 12.75 7.30 -28.51
C LEU A 216 12.31 5.97 -27.88
N ALA A 217 11.24 5.36 -28.39
CA ALA A 217 10.74 4.08 -27.89
C ALA A 217 11.78 2.95 -28.00
N ASN A 218 12.53 2.88 -29.11
CA ASN A 218 13.61 1.90 -29.27
C ASN A 218 14.74 2.10 -28.25
N SER A 219 15.03 3.34 -27.85
CA SER A 219 16.02 3.63 -26.80
C SER A 219 15.56 3.20 -25.41
N GLN A 220 14.24 3.25 -25.15
CA GLN A 220 13.64 2.90 -23.85
C GLN A 220 13.36 1.41 -23.72
N LEU A 221 13.14 0.72 -24.84
CA LEU A 221 12.86 -0.71 -24.92
C LEU A 221 13.88 -1.45 -25.82
N PRO A 222 15.15 -1.59 -25.38
CA PRO A 222 16.21 -2.16 -26.22
C PRO A 222 15.92 -3.60 -26.70
N ASN A 223 15.11 -4.36 -25.96
CA ASN A 223 14.75 -5.74 -26.30
C ASN A 223 13.48 -5.86 -27.17
N SER A 224 12.83 -4.75 -27.52
CA SER A 224 11.55 -4.75 -28.26
C SER A 224 11.69 -4.31 -29.72
N GLY A 225 12.91 -4.12 -30.22
CA GLY A 225 13.17 -3.60 -31.56
C GLY A 225 12.41 -4.28 -32.71
N PRO A 226 12.36 -5.63 -32.80
CA PRO A 226 11.57 -6.32 -33.83
C PRO A 226 10.07 -6.03 -33.75
N ALA A 227 9.49 -6.05 -32.54
CA ALA A 227 8.07 -5.77 -32.33
C ALA A 227 7.71 -4.32 -32.66
N LEU A 228 8.55 -3.37 -32.24
CA LEU A 228 8.37 -1.94 -32.55
C LEU A 228 8.48 -1.66 -34.06
N ARG A 229 9.33 -2.39 -34.79
CA ARG A 229 9.43 -2.26 -36.25
C ARG A 229 8.18 -2.74 -36.96
N VAL A 230 7.60 -3.86 -36.52
CA VAL A 230 6.31 -4.35 -37.04
C VAL A 230 5.21 -3.33 -36.78
N LEU A 231 5.19 -2.75 -35.57
CA LEU A 231 4.26 -1.70 -35.21
C LEU A 231 4.43 -0.46 -36.10
N GLU A 232 5.65 0.04 -36.26
CA GLU A 232 5.95 1.22 -37.10
C GLU A 232 5.49 1.02 -38.53
N ASN A 233 5.81 -0.12 -39.14
CA ASN A 233 5.38 -0.45 -40.50
C ASN A 233 3.86 -0.46 -40.63
N ARG A 234 3.15 -1.06 -39.67
CA ARG A 234 1.67 -1.09 -39.67
C ARG A 234 1.08 0.32 -39.58
N LEU A 235 1.60 1.15 -38.68
CA LEU A 235 1.10 2.52 -38.48
C LEU A 235 1.36 3.40 -39.71
N ARG A 236 2.53 3.29 -40.33
CA ARG A 236 2.84 3.99 -41.60
C ARG A 236 1.95 3.52 -42.74
N ALA A 237 1.72 2.20 -42.87
CA ALA A 237 0.82 1.66 -43.89
C ALA A 237 -0.61 2.20 -43.74
N GLY A 238 -1.09 2.38 -42.50
CA GLY A 238 -2.38 3.01 -42.20
C GLY A 238 -2.51 4.46 -42.73
N ARG A 239 -1.39 5.17 -42.91
CA ARG A 239 -1.33 6.53 -43.48
C ARG A 239 -1.21 6.56 -45.00
N GLY A 240 -1.31 5.40 -45.67
CA GLY A 240 -1.05 5.29 -47.11
C GLY A 240 0.43 5.26 -47.49
N GLN A 241 1.33 5.09 -46.50
CA GLN A 241 2.75 4.83 -46.73
C GLN A 241 2.98 3.32 -46.66
N THR A 242 2.67 2.62 -47.74
CA THR A 242 2.92 1.19 -47.84
C THR A 242 4.38 0.91 -48.20
N ASP A 243 5.09 0.22 -47.31
CA ASP A 243 6.00 -0.84 -47.73
C ASP A 243 5.24 -2.18 -47.79
N PRO A 244 5.56 -3.08 -48.74
CA PRO A 244 4.70 -4.18 -49.12
C PRO A 244 4.87 -5.41 -48.21
N ALA A 245 4.34 -5.39 -46.98
CA ALA A 245 4.10 -6.64 -46.22
C ALA A 245 3.23 -6.44 -44.96
N GLY A 246 2.02 -7.02 -44.96
CA GLY A 246 1.40 -7.54 -43.72
C GLY A 246 -0.03 -7.09 -43.40
N THR A 247 -1.01 -7.97 -43.66
CA THR A 247 -2.43 -7.86 -43.30
C THR A 247 -2.72 -8.26 -41.84
N PRO A 248 -3.62 -7.59 -41.09
CA PRO A 248 -4.04 -8.00 -39.73
C PRO A 248 -5.47 -8.60 -39.65
N PRO A 249 -5.81 -9.46 -38.66
CA PRO A 249 -7.20 -9.82 -38.39
C PRO A 249 -7.79 -9.15 -37.12
N ALA A 250 -9.11 -8.95 -37.16
CA ALA A 250 -9.94 -8.21 -36.21
C ALA A 250 -10.53 -9.07 -35.07
N ALA A 251 -10.85 -8.40 -33.96
CA ALA A 251 -11.54 -8.95 -32.78
C ALA A 251 -13.07 -8.84 -32.87
N GLY A 252 -13.78 -9.79 -32.24
CA GLY A 252 -15.25 -9.76 -32.10
C GLY A 252 -15.68 -10.05 -30.66
N ALA A 253 -16.49 -9.15 -30.09
CA ALA A 253 -17.07 -9.22 -28.74
C ALA A 253 -18.52 -9.73 -28.76
N ALA A 254 -18.98 -10.36 -27.67
CA ALA A 254 -20.41 -10.56 -27.40
C ALA A 254 -20.73 -10.67 -25.88
N SER A 255 -21.75 -9.90 -25.48
CA SER A 255 -22.35 -9.79 -24.12
C SER A 255 -23.56 -10.72 -23.95
N ALA A 256 -23.84 -11.17 -22.71
CA ALA A 256 -25.07 -11.88 -22.34
C ALA A 256 -25.50 -11.58 -20.88
N THR A 257 -26.82 -11.64 -20.65
CA THR A 257 -27.62 -11.27 -19.48
C THR A 257 -27.44 -12.17 -18.25
N ALA A 258 -27.49 -11.59 -17.05
CA ALA A 258 -27.16 -12.22 -15.76
C ALA A 258 -28.38 -12.72 -14.96
N THR A 259 -28.24 -13.87 -14.29
CA THR A 259 -29.17 -14.37 -13.25
C THR A 259 -28.65 -13.95 -11.86
N THR A 260 -29.54 -13.74 -10.88
CA THR A 260 -29.14 -13.26 -9.53
C THR A 260 -29.32 -14.37 -8.50
N ALA A 261 -28.29 -14.64 -7.70
CA ALA A 261 -28.30 -15.63 -6.62
C ALA A 261 -29.07 -15.11 -5.37
N PRO A 262 -29.65 -15.99 -4.53
CA PRO A 262 -30.28 -15.57 -3.26
C PRO A 262 -29.21 -15.09 -2.29
N GLY A 263 -29.39 -13.86 -1.77
CA GLY A 263 -28.47 -13.26 -0.83
C GLY A 263 -28.68 -13.73 0.61
N ARG A 264 -27.62 -14.26 1.24
CA ARG A 264 -27.32 -13.97 2.65
C ARG A 264 -25.84 -14.12 2.96
N ARG A 265 -25.42 -13.30 3.94
CA ARG A 265 -24.07 -13.03 4.43
C ARG A 265 -23.23 -14.31 4.64
N ALA A 266 -22.22 -14.50 3.79
CA ALA A 266 -20.97 -15.15 4.19
C ALA A 266 -19.90 -14.05 4.27
N GLY A 267 -20.07 -13.16 5.24
CA GLY A 267 -18.93 -12.42 5.78
C GLY A 267 -18.25 -13.35 6.77
N SER A 268 -17.41 -14.27 6.29
CA SER A 268 -16.25 -14.63 7.07
C SER A 268 -15.25 -13.51 6.81
N ALA A 269 -15.22 -12.55 7.72
CA ALA A 269 -14.01 -11.77 7.94
C ALA A 269 -12.92 -12.80 8.27
N ALA A 270 -12.20 -13.25 7.25
CA ALA A 270 -10.91 -13.87 7.47
C ALA A 270 -10.10 -12.78 8.19
N GLY A 271 -9.66 -13.06 9.41
CA GLY A 271 -8.70 -12.20 10.09
C GLY A 271 -7.50 -11.95 9.16
N LEU A 272 -6.79 -10.84 9.39
CA LEU A 272 -5.66 -10.49 8.54
C LEU A 272 -4.72 -11.69 8.40
N PRO A 273 -4.17 -11.95 7.20
CA PRO A 273 -3.14 -12.96 7.07
C PRO A 273 -2.02 -12.59 8.04
N GLN A 274 -1.84 -13.41 9.08
CA GLN A 274 -0.79 -13.20 10.06
C GLN A 274 0.54 -13.41 9.37
N ALA A 275 1.27 -12.31 9.18
CA ALA A 275 2.56 -12.34 8.55
C ALA A 275 3.63 -12.45 9.64
N GLY A 276 4.34 -13.58 9.64
CA GLY A 276 5.55 -13.71 10.44
C GLY A 276 6.61 -12.75 9.93
N GLN A 277 7.29 -12.04 10.84
CA GLN A 277 8.48 -11.28 10.48
C GLN A 277 9.46 -12.19 9.72
N PRO A 278 9.95 -11.79 8.53
CA PRO A 278 10.89 -12.62 7.78
C PRO A 278 12.14 -12.89 8.62
N ARG A 279 12.32 -14.16 8.99
CA ARG A 279 13.47 -14.63 9.77
C ARG A 279 14.73 -14.52 8.92
N GLY A 280 15.48 -13.44 9.11
CA GLY A 280 16.72 -13.19 8.36
C GLY A 280 16.96 -11.72 8.01
N ALA A 281 15.98 -10.83 8.22
CA ALA A 281 16.18 -9.37 8.12
C ALA A 281 16.98 -8.85 9.34
N ALA A 282 18.16 -9.41 9.58
CA ALA A 282 19.09 -8.82 10.53
C ALA A 282 19.59 -7.50 9.91
N VAL A 283 19.09 -6.38 10.42
CA VAL A 283 19.73 -5.08 10.18
C VAL A 283 21.19 -5.25 10.58
N ALA A 284 22.11 -5.13 9.62
CA ALA A 284 23.54 -5.26 9.89
C ALA A 284 23.88 -4.27 11.01
N THR A 285 24.29 -4.79 12.16
CA THR A 285 24.47 -4.04 13.39
C THR A 285 25.59 -3.01 13.23
N VAL A 286 25.25 -1.73 13.05
CA VAL A 286 26.18 -0.65 13.37
C VAL A 286 26.14 -0.51 14.90
N ALA A 287 27.17 -1.06 15.55
CA ALA A 287 27.30 -1.09 16.99
C ALA A 287 27.42 0.32 17.58
N ARG A 288 26.31 0.89 18.08
CA ARG A 288 26.28 1.86 19.17
C ARG A 288 25.03 1.64 20.04
N GLY A 289 25.20 1.01 21.20
CA GLY A 289 24.35 1.19 22.39
C GLY A 289 22.88 0.72 22.44
N GLY A 290 22.28 0.16 21.37
CA GLY A 290 20.83 -0.14 21.32
C GLY A 290 20.38 -1.62 21.32
N GLY A 291 21.31 -2.58 21.46
CA GLY A 291 21.06 -3.99 21.11
C GLY A 291 20.09 -4.76 22.02
N ALA A 292 19.99 -4.41 23.31
CA ALA A 292 19.17 -5.15 24.28
C ALA A 292 17.66 -4.91 24.12
N GLY A 293 17.26 -3.71 23.70
CA GLY A 293 15.84 -3.42 23.43
C GLY A 293 15.34 -4.14 22.18
N LEU A 294 16.13 -4.12 21.11
CA LEU A 294 15.77 -4.73 19.83
C LEU A 294 15.66 -6.26 19.93
N SER A 295 16.54 -6.90 20.71
CA SER A 295 16.45 -8.34 20.96
C SER A 295 15.20 -8.72 21.75
N ALA A 296 14.79 -7.91 22.74
CA ALA A 296 13.54 -8.12 23.49
C ALA A 296 12.29 -7.97 22.62
N VAL A 297 12.26 -6.96 21.72
CA VAL A 297 11.18 -6.77 20.75
C VAL A 297 11.04 -7.99 19.83
N ARG A 298 12.16 -8.43 19.23
CA ARG A 298 12.18 -9.60 18.35
C ARG A 298 11.79 -10.89 19.07
N ALA A 299 12.20 -11.05 20.33
CA ALA A 299 11.80 -12.19 21.14
C ALA A 299 10.28 -12.20 21.40
N ALA A 300 9.68 -11.06 21.72
CA ALA A 300 8.23 -10.93 21.87
C ALA A 300 7.50 -11.23 20.55
N ALA A 301 7.98 -10.69 19.43
CA ALA A 301 7.45 -10.98 18.10
C ALA A 301 7.49 -12.48 17.76
N GLN A 302 8.64 -13.14 18.01
CA GLN A 302 8.81 -14.56 17.74
C GLN A 302 7.91 -15.46 18.60
N GLN A 303 7.53 -14.99 19.78
CA GLN A 303 6.59 -15.67 20.68
C GLN A 303 5.11 -15.39 20.33
N GLY A 304 4.84 -14.52 19.36
CA GLY A 304 3.48 -14.08 19.03
C GLY A 304 2.88 -13.13 20.07
N ASP A 305 3.68 -12.61 21.01
CA ASP A 305 3.23 -11.62 22.00
C ASP A 305 3.28 -10.22 21.38
N TRP A 306 2.34 -9.98 20.46
CA TRP A 306 2.28 -8.74 19.68
C TRP A 306 1.97 -7.51 20.54
N ARG A 307 1.29 -7.69 21.68
CA ARG A 307 1.03 -6.61 22.64
C ARG A 307 2.32 -6.16 23.32
N ARG A 308 3.13 -7.11 23.80
CA ARG A 308 4.46 -6.81 24.36
C ARG A 308 5.43 -6.29 23.30
N CYS A 309 5.41 -6.86 22.10
CA CYS A 309 6.17 -6.36 20.95
C CYS A 309 5.89 -4.87 20.69
N THR A 310 4.61 -4.49 20.70
CA THR A 310 4.17 -3.11 20.49
C THR A 310 4.54 -2.20 21.66
N SER A 311 4.41 -2.65 22.91
CA SER A 311 4.77 -1.83 24.08
C SER A 311 6.27 -1.54 24.12
N LEU A 312 7.11 -2.51 23.79
CA LEU A 312 8.57 -2.37 23.74
C LEU A 312 9.07 -1.43 22.63
N THR A 313 8.25 -1.12 21.62
CA THR A 313 8.59 -0.21 20.52
C THR A 313 7.92 1.17 20.65
N THR A 314 7.17 1.40 21.72
CA THR A 314 6.40 2.65 21.89
C THR A 314 7.31 3.85 22.08
N GLY A 315 7.00 4.95 21.41
CA GLY A 315 7.77 6.20 21.46
C GLY A 315 9.10 6.17 20.68
N SER A 316 9.49 5.04 20.10
CA SER A 316 10.74 4.97 19.33
C SER A 316 10.59 5.61 17.95
N THR A 317 11.59 6.42 17.56
CA THR A 317 11.71 7.02 16.23
C THR A 317 12.84 6.40 15.39
N SER A 318 13.57 5.42 15.95
CA SER A 318 14.58 4.66 15.22
C SER A 318 13.90 3.89 14.08
N ALA A 319 14.48 3.96 12.88
CA ALA A 319 13.94 3.27 11.72
C ALA A 319 13.90 1.75 11.95
N GLU A 320 14.87 1.19 12.66
CA GLU A 320 14.91 -0.23 13.05
C GLU A 320 13.77 -0.59 14.00
N MET A 321 13.52 0.22 15.03
CA MET A 321 12.41 -0.04 15.96
C MET A 321 11.04 0.18 15.30
N LEU A 322 10.92 1.15 14.39
CA LEU A 322 9.71 1.38 13.62
C LEU A 322 9.44 0.21 12.65
N TYR A 323 10.48 -0.36 12.04
CA TYR A 323 10.36 -1.58 11.26
C TYR A 323 9.81 -2.74 12.09
N GLU A 324 10.36 -2.97 13.29
CA GLU A 324 9.84 -4.02 14.18
C GLU A 324 8.39 -3.73 14.62
N ARG A 325 8.10 -2.48 15.00
CA ARG A 325 6.76 -2.02 15.39
C ARG A 325 5.75 -2.30 14.29
N ALA A 326 6.09 -2.01 13.04
CA ALA A 326 5.19 -2.17 11.90
C ALA A 326 4.64 -3.60 11.81
N TRP A 327 5.49 -4.59 12.01
CA TRP A 327 5.08 -6.00 12.09
C TRP A 327 4.28 -6.32 13.35
N CYS A 328 4.64 -5.77 14.52
CA CYS A 328 3.85 -5.96 15.74
C CYS A 328 2.41 -5.48 15.56
N VAL A 329 2.24 -4.26 15.02
CA VAL A 329 0.93 -3.60 14.93
C VAL A 329 0.11 -4.13 13.74
N TYR A 330 0.75 -4.60 12.67
CA TYR A 330 0.07 -5.34 11.61
C TYR A 330 -0.61 -6.61 12.16
N ASN A 331 0.12 -7.39 12.97
CA ASN A 331 -0.41 -8.60 13.61
C ASN A 331 -1.42 -8.32 14.75
N LEU A 332 -1.55 -7.07 15.19
CA LEU A 332 -2.64 -6.59 16.06
C LEU A 332 -3.83 -6.03 15.26
N GLU A 333 -3.89 -6.26 13.95
CA GLU A 333 -4.95 -5.77 13.08
C GLU A 333 -5.05 -4.23 13.02
N ARG A 334 -3.90 -3.54 13.11
CA ARG A 334 -3.78 -2.08 12.99
C ARG A 334 -3.03 -1.70 11.70
N PRO A 335 -3.57 -2.01 10.51
CA PRO A 335 -2.84 -1.91 9.23
C PRO A 335 -2.46 -0.48 8.85
N LEU A 336 -3.23 0.55 9.27
CA LEU A 336 -2.85 1.94 9.01
C LEU A 336 -1.62 2.39 9.80
N GLU A 337 -1.52 1.97 11.07
CA GLU A 337 -0.31 2.21 11.86
C GLU A 337 0.87 1.40 11.32
N ALA A 338 0.63 0.17 10.84
CA ALA A 338 1.65 -0.64 10.19
C ALA A 338 2.19 0.04 8.94
N LEU A 339 1.31 0.55 8.06
CA LEU A 339 1.71 1.30 6.86
C LEU A 339 2.65 2.45 7.21
N ALA A 340 2.28 3.28 8.19
CA ALA A 340 3.10 4.40 8.63
C ALA A 340 4.45 3.96 9.21
N ALA A 341 4.46 2.88 10.01
CA ALA A 341 5.66 2.37 10.65
C ALA A 341 6.63 1.69 9.66
N PHE A 342 6.14 1.13 8.54
CA PHE A 342 6.98 0.57 7.49
C PHE A 342 7.69 1.64 6.63
N GLU A 343 7.17 2.87 6.56
CA GLU A 343 7.66 3.91 5.64
C GLU A 343 9.17 4.19 5.75
N PRO A 344 9.75 4.39 6.95
CA PRO A 344 11.18 4.69 7.08
C PRO A 344 12.05 3.54 6.58
N ALA A 345 11.63 2.30 6.84
CA ALA A 345 12.35 1.09 6.44
C ALA A 345 12.24 0.84 4.92
N ALA A 346 11.08 1.13 4.33
CA ALA A 346 10.85 1.02 2.89
C ALA A 346 11.75 1.96 2.06
N SER A 347 12.30 3.03 2.64
CA SER A 347 13.18 3.98 1.95
C SER A 347 14.53 3.41 1.48
N GLY A 348 14.97 2.25 1.99
CA GLY A 348 16.28 1.67 1.64
C GLY A 348 17.39 1.92 2.67
N ARG A 349 17.19 2.83 3.63
CA ARG A 349 18.22 3.24 4.61
C ARG A 349 18.73 2.11 5.50
N LEU A 350 17.89 1.10 5.75
CA LEU A 350 18.22 -0.07 6.58
C LEU A 350 18.77 -1.26 5.77
N GLY A 351 19.06 -1.05 4.48
CA GLY A 351 19.51 -2.07 3.55
C GLY A 351 18.41 -2.59 2.62
N ALA A 352 18.83 -3.18 1.50
CA ALA A 352 17.94 -3.61 0.43
C ALA A 352 16.93 -4.69 0.90
N GLN A 353 17.37 -5.63 1.73
CA GLN A 353 16.52 -6.68 2.28
C GLN A 353 15.41 -6.11 3.17
N VAL A 354 15.76 -5.27 4.15
CA VAL A 354 14.79 -4.64 5.05
C VAL A 354 13.80 -3.76 4.27
N ALA A 355 14.28 -3.08 3.24
CA ALA A 355 13.43 -2.25 2.40
C ALA A 355 12.46 -3.05 1.52
N ARG A 356 12.87 -4.23 1.02
CA ARG A 356 11.95 -5.16 0.34
C ARG A 356 10.90 -5.69 1.33
N ASP A 357 11.34 -6.15 2.50
CA ASP A 357 10.45 -6.74 3.50
C ASP A 357 9.45 -5.69 4.04
N ALA A 358 9.87 -4.44 4.21
CA ALA A 358 8.98 -3.34 4.56
C ALA A 358 7.96 -3.03 3.45
N ARG A 359 8.36 -3.05 2.17
CA ARG A 359 7.42 -2.88 1.05
C ARG A 359 6.43 -4.04 0.94
N PHE A 360 6.88 -5.27 1.22
CA PHE A 360 6.02 -6.44 1.36
C PHE A 360 4.99 -6.24 2.49
N GLY A 361 5.43 -5.83 3.68
CA GLY A 361 4.54 -5.50 4.81
C GLY A 361 3.53 -4.39 4.47
N LYS A 362 3.95 -3.36 3.73
CA LYS A 362 3.03 -2.33 3.20
C LYS A 362 2.01 -2.90 2.23
N ALA A 363 2.40 -3.79 1.32
CA ALA A 363 1.47 -4.43 0.38
C ALA A 363 0.40 -5.23 1.14
N LEU A 364 0.80 -6.00 2.15
CA LEU A 364 -0.14 -6.70 3.04
C LEU A 364 -1.08 -5.75 3.78
N ALA A 365 -0.56 -4.64 4.30
CA ALA A 365 -1.38 -3.64 4.97
C ALA A 365 -2.35 -2.90 4.03
N PHE A 366 -1.97 -2.65 2.77
CA PHE A 366 -2.91 -2.18 1.74
C PHE A 366 -4.02 -3.21 1.46
N LEU A 367 -3.66 -4.49 1.33
CA LEU A 367 -4.64 -5.57 1.11
C LEU A 367 -5.60 -5.73 2.28
N ALA A 368 -5.11 -5.58 3.51
CA ALA A 368 -5.91 -5.53 4.73
C ALA A 368 -6.97 -4.42 4.69
N LEU A 369 -6.64 -3.28 4.07
CA LEU A 369 -7.51 -2.13 3.87
C LEU A 369 -8.37 -2.21 2.60
N GLN A 370 -8.36 -3.34 1.89
CA GLN A 370 -9.04 -3.54 0.59
C GLN A 370 -8.53 -2.59 -0.52
N MET A 371 -7.32 -2.06 -0.39
CA MET A 371 -6.64 -1.22 -1.38
C MET A 371 -5.85 -2.12 -2.36
N THR A 372 -6.58 -2.96 -3.09
CA THR A 372 -6.02 -4.04 -3.92
C THR A 372 -5.10 -3.53 -5.03
N GLU A 373 -5.44 -2.40 -5.66
CA GLU A 373 -4.68 -1.84 -6.78
C GLU A 373 -3.41 -1.12 -6.33
N GLU A 374 -3.42 -0.50 -5.14
CA GLU A 374 -2.22 0.03 -4.49
C GLU A 374 -1.25 -1.08 -4.11
N ALA A 375 -1.75 -2.17 -3.53
CA ALA A 375 -0.95 -3.33 -3.21
C ALA A 375 -0.32 -3.96 -4.45
N ALA A 376 -1.09 -4.15 -5.53
CA ALA A 376 -0.62 -4.70 -6.80
C ALA A 376 0.49 -3.84 -7.41
N ARG A 377 0.31 -2.51 -7.46
CA ARG A 377 1.35 -1.59 -7.95
C ARG A 377 2.62 -1.65 -7.13
N LEU A 378 2.51 -1.66 -5.80
CA LEU A 378 3.67 -1.74 -4.91
C LEU A 378 4.41 -3.08 -5.06
N ALA A 379 3.68 -4.19 -5.18
CA ALA A 379 4.23 -5.52 -5.38
C ALA A 379 4.94 -5.67 -6.73
N ALA A 380 4.38 -5.09 -7.80
CA ALA A 380 5.00 -5.07 -9.11
C ALA A 380 6.30 -4.25 -9.13
N ALA A 381 6.35 -3.14 -8.38
CA ALA A 381 7.54 -2.28 -8.27
C ALA A 381 8.59 -2.78 -7.28
N THR A 382 8.35 -3.92 -6.61
CA THR A 382 9.24 -4.47 -5.59
C THR A 382 9.80 -5.80 -6.06
N ASP A 383 11.12 -5.99 -5.87
CA ASP A 383 11.79 -7.27 -6.07
C ASP A 383 11.45 -8.25 -4.93
N LEU A 384 10.18 -8.65 -4.83
CA LEU A 384 9.68 -9.58 -3.82
C LEU A 384 10.32 -10.96 -4.02
N THR A 385 10.57 -11.66 -2.91
CA THR A 385 10.92 -13.09 -3.00
C THR A 385 9.75 -13.88 -3.59
N ASP A 386 10.03 -15.05 -4.17
CA ASP A 386 8.99 -15.89 -4.75
C ASP A 386 7.85 -16.21 -3.77
N GLN A 387 8.19 -16.42 -2.50
CA GLN A 387 7.20 -16.65 -1.45
C GLN A 387 6.35 -15.41 -1.17
N GLN A 388 6.98 -14.25 -0.99
CA GLN A 388 6.29 -12.98 -0.75
C GLN A 388 5.36 -12.61 -1.93
N ARG A 389 5.85 -12.84 -3.16
CA ARG A 389 5.08 -12.61 -4.38
C ARG A 389 3.86 -13.52 -4.43
N ARG A 390 4.02 -14.84 -4.21
CA ARG A 390 2.88 -15.78 -4.17
C ARG A 390 1.83 -15.36 -3.14
N GLU A 391 2.25 -14.92 -1.96
CA GLU A 391 1.34 -14.50 -0.89
C GLU A 391 0.52 -13.27 -1.27
N VAL A 392 1.19 -12.20 -1.74
CA VAL A 392 0.51 -10.96 -2.14
C VAL A 392 -0.40 -11.19 -3.35
N GLU A 393 0.09 -11.90 -4.36
CA GLU A 393 -0.69 -12.17 -5.58
C GLU A 393 -1.90 -13.06 -5.30
N ALA A 394 -1.80 -14.04 -4.39
CA ALA A 394 -2.95 -14.86 -4.01
C ALA A 394 -4.07 -13.98 -3.41
N ILE A 395 -3.75 -13.04 -2.53
CA ILE A 395 -4.74 -12.14 -1.92
C ILE A 395 -5.30 -11.18 -2.97
N ILE A 396 -4.47 -10.66 -3.88
CA ILE A 396 -4.92 -9.79 -4.98
C ILE A 396 -5.91 -10.53 -5.88
N LEU A 397 -5.60 -11.76 -6.30
CA LEU A 397 -6.44 -12.57 -7.18
C LEU A 397 -7.77 -12.93 -6.50
N ASP A 398 -7.74 -13.26 -5.21
CA ASP A 398 -8.94 -13.45 -4.40
C ASP A 398 -9.82 -12.18 -4.41
N GLN A 399 -9.28 -11.03 -3.98
CA GLN A 399 -10.02 -9.77 -3.88
C GLN A 399 -10.58 -9.33 -5.24
N ARG A 400 -9.78 -9.42 -6.32
CA ARG A 400 -10.21 -9.10 -7.68
C ARG A 400 -11.26 -10.08 -8.20
N GLY A 401 -11.12 -11.37 -7.92
CA GLY A 401 -12.08 -12.41 -8.31
C GLY A 401 -13.44 -12.21 -7.64
N VAL A 402 -13.45 -12.01 -6.32
CA VAL A 402 -14.66 -11.74 -5.53
C VAL A 402 -15.33 -10.43 -5.99
N ARG A 403 -14.55 -9.37 -6.21
CA ARG A 403 -15.07 -8.09 -6.72
C ARG A 403 -15.68 -8.25 -8.11
N SER A 404 -14.99 -8.93 -9.03
CA SER A 404 -15.48 -9.19 -10.39
C SER A 404 -16.78 -9.99 -10.37
N TYR A 405 -16.88 -11.00 -9.50
CA TYR A 405 -18.11 -11.77 -9.33
C TYR A 405 -19.28 -10.88 -8.86
N ARG A 406 -19.05 -10.02 -7.87
CA ARG A 406 -20.07 -9.08 -7.35
C ARG A 406 -20.53 -8.08 -8.41
N LEU A 407 -19.61 -7.65 -9.28
CA LEU A 407 -19.90 -6.78 -10.43
C LEU A 407 -20.54 -7.53 -11.62
N LYS A 408 -20.84 -8.82 -11.47
CA LYS A 408 -21.40 -9.70 -12.52
C LYS A 408 -20.47 -9.89 -13.73
N GLU A 409 -19.18 -9.62 -13.56
CA GLU A 409 -18.14 -9.85 -14.56
C GLU A 409 -17.66 -11.31 -14.48
N TYR A 410 -18.58 -12.26 -14.69
CA TYR A 410 -18.35 -13.67 -14.35
C TYR A 410 -17.17 -14.32 -15.09
N ARG A 411 -16.94 -13.98 -16.36
CA ARG A 411 -15.76 -14.47 -17.12
C ARG A 411 -14.45 -14.01 -16.48
N ARG A 412 -14.40 -12.75 -16.02
CA ARG A 412 -13.23 -12.18 -15.36
C ARG A 412 -13.03 -12.77 -13.96
N ALA A 413 -14.12 -12.99 -13.22
CA ALA A 413 -14.09 -13.67 -11.94
C ALA A 413 -13.51 -15.09 -12.05
N ILE A 414 -13.98 -15.88 -13.04
CA ILE A 414 -13.44 -17.22 -13.33
C ILE A 414 -11.94 -17.15 -13.61
N ALA A 415 -11.51 -16.24 -14.49
CA ALA A 415 -10.09 -16.08 -14.82
C ALA A 415 -9.21 -15.78 -13.59
N PHE A 416 -9.68 -14.94 -12.66
CA PHE A 416 -8.96 -14.68 -11.41
C PHE A 416 -8.93 -15.88 -10.47
N PHE A 417 -10.02 -16.64 -10.37
CA PHE A 417 -10.05 -17.86 -9.56
C PHE A 417 -9.18 -18.98 -10.15
N ASP A 418 -9.12 -19.09 -11.48
CA ASP A 418 -8.24 -20.03 -12.17
C ASP A 418 -6.77 -19.66 -11.95
N ALA A 419 -6.41 -18.37 -12.10
CA ALA A 419 -5.08 -17.89 -11.78
C ALA A 419 -4.71 -18.08 -10.30
N TYR A 420 -5.66 -17.91 -9.38
CA TYR A 420 -5.46 -18.20 -7.96
C TYR A 420 -5.13 -19.68 -7.74
N GLU A 421 -5.90 -20.58 -8.36
CA GLU A 421 -5.70 -22.03 -8.26
C GLU A 421 -4.35 -22.45 -8.84
N GLU A 422 -3.96 -21.90 -10.00
CA GLU A 422 -2.65 -22.14 -10.61
C GLU A 422 -1.50 -21.67 -9.69
N LEU A 423 -1.64 -20.48 -9.08
CA LEU A 423 -0.62 -19.90 -8.21
C LEU A 423 -0.45 -20.67 -6.89
N THR A 424 -1.55 -21.14 -6.30
CA THR A 424 -1.57 -21.72 -4.96
C THR A 424 -1.62 -23.24 -4.94
N GLY A 425 -1.85 -23.88 -6.10
CA GLY A 425 -1.99 -25.33 -6.24
C GLY A 425 -3.37 -25.87 -5.82
N GLY A 426 -4.31 -24.99 -5.47
CA GLY A 426 -5.68 -25.39 -5.11
C GLY A 426 -6.60 -24.22 -4.84
N LEU A 427 -7.89 -24.38 -5.13
CA LEU A 427 -8.87 -23.33 -4.91
C LEU A 427 -9.58 -23.52 -3.56
N ARG A 428 -9.61 -22.48 -2.73
CA ARG A 428 -10.38 -22.50 -1.48
C ARG A 428 -11.87 -22.74 -1.78
N ARG A 429 -12.57 -23.45 -0.89
CA ARG A 429 -13.96 -23.89 -1.11
C ARG A 429 -14.93 -22.75 -1.42
N ASP A 430 -14.77 -21.61 -0.75
CA ASP A 430 -15.57 -20.40 -0.96
C ASP A 430 -15.39 -19.84 -2.39
N LEU A 431 -14.15 -19.74 -2.86
CA LEU A 431 -13.84 -19.29 -4.22
C LEU A 431 -14.31 -20.31 -5.26
N ALA A 432 -14.19 -21.60 -4.98
CA ALA A 432 -14.70 -22.67 -5.86
C ALA A 432 -16.23 -22.61 -6.00
N ILE A 433 -16.96 -22.30 -4.93
CA ILE A 433 -18.41 -22.05 -4.99
C ILE A 433 -18.70 -20.85 -5.90
N LEU A 434 -18.00 -19.72 -5.72
CA LEU A 434 -18.18 -18.54 -6.56
C LEU A 434 -17.87 -18.85 -8.04
N ARG A 435 -16.82 -19.62 -8.32
CA ARG A 435 -16.48 -20.09 -9.67
C ARG A 435 -17.61 -20.95 -10.26
N GLY A 436 -18.17 -21.89 -9.50
CA GLY A 436 -19.31 -22.71 -9.92
C GLY A 436 -20.54 -21.88 -10.30
N TYR A 437 -20.90 -20.89 -9.47
CA TYR A 437 -21.99 -19.97 -9.79
C TYR A 437 -21.65 -19.01 -10.94
N ALA A 438 -20.38 -18.62 -11.12
CA ALA A 438 -19.97 -17.80 -12.24
C ALA A 438 -20.19 -18.54 -13.57
N TRP A 439 -19.83 -19.83 -13.63
CA TRP A 439 -20.10 -20.69 -14.80
C TRP A 439 -21.59 -20.82 -15.10
N LEU A 440 -22.44 -21.00 -14.07
CA LEU A 440 -23.91 -20.99 -14.24
C LEU A 440 -24.40 -19.69 -14.88
N ASN A 441 -23.91 -18.55 -14.40
CA ASN A 441 -24.35 -17.24 -14.86
C ASN A 441 -23.92 -16.91 -16.29
N ILE A 442 -22.94 -17.64 -16.85
CA ILE A 442 -22.56 -17.53 -18.27
C ILE A 442 -23.08 -18.70 -19.11
N GLY A 443 -24.06 -19.47 -18.59
CA GLY A 443 -24.76 -20.53 -19.30
C GLY A 443 -24.00 -21.86 -19.40
N LYS A 444 -22.85 -21.98 -18.73
CA LYS A 444 -21.95 -23.14 -18.80
C LYS A 444 -22.29 -24.15 -17.70
N ARG A 445 -23.43 -24.82 -17.89
CA ARG A 445 -24.02 -25.75 -16.90
C ARG A 445 -23.19 -27.00 -16.67
N THR A 446 -22.53 -27.54 -17.69
CA THR A 446 -21.70 -28.75 -17.56
C THR A 446 -20.51 -28.51 -16.64
N GLU A 447 -19.84 -27.37 -16.83
CA GLU A 447 -18.70 -26.93 -16.04
C GLU A 447 -19.11 -26.65 -14.59
N ALA A 448 -20.23 -25.95 -14.40
CA ALA A 448 -20.80 -25.72 -13.08
C ALA A 448 -21.19 -27.03 -12.37
N LYS A 449 -21.85 -27.96 -13.08
CA LYS A 449 -22.24 -29.27 -12.54
C LYS A 449 -21.04 -30.05 -12.05
N ARG A 450 -19.93 -30.04 -12.80
CA ARG A 450 -18.68 -30.69 -12.38
C ARG A 450 -18.19 -30.13 -11.05
N ILE A 451 -18.08 -28.81 -10.95
CA ILE A 451 -17.61 -28.12 -9.72
C ILE A 451 -18.54 -28.42 -8.54
N PHE A 452 -19.85 -28.28 -8.70
CA PHE A 452 -20.78 -28.52 -7.59
C PHE A 452 -20.89 -30.00 -7.21
N THR A 453 -20.67 -30.94 -8.14
CA THR A 453 -20.61 -32.37 -7.81
C THR A 453 -19.42 -32.66 -6.90
N GLU A 454 -18.25 -32.15 -7.27
CA GLU A 454 -17.02 -32.29 -6.49
C GLU A 454 -17.18 -31.66 -5.09
N LEU A 455 -17.58 -30.39 -5.01
CA LEU A 455 -17.76 -29.68 -3.75
C LEU A 455 -18.81 -30.33 -2.85
N ASN A 456 -19.89 -30.86 -3.42
CA ASN A 456 -20.94 -31.55 -2.66
C ASN A 456 -20.49 -32.93 -2.17
N SER A 457 -19.67 -33.65 -2.93
CA SER A 457 -19.09 -34.93 -2.48
C SER A 457 -18.08 -34.74 -1.34
N GLN A 458 -17.35 -33.61 -1.33
CA GLN A 458 -16.45 -33.26 -0.24
C GLN A 458 -17.24 -32.82 1.01
N LEU A 459 -18.22 -31.94 0.83
CA LEU A 459 -19.13 -31.50 1.90
C LEU A 459 -20.45 -30.97 1.32
N ALA A 460 -21.54 -31.68 1.58
CA ALA A 460 -22.86 -31.30 1.13
C ALA A 460 -23.46 -30.16 1.96
N THR A 461 -23.69 -29.02 1.32
CA THR A 461 -24.26 -27.80 1.93
C THR A 461 -25.50 -27.34 1.17
N PRO A 462 -26.38 -26.50 1.74
CA PRO A 462 -27.48 -25.89 0.99
C PRO A 462 -27.01 -25.22 -0.31
N GLU A 463 -25.85 -24.54 -0.27
CA GLU A 463 -25.27 -23.81 -1.40
C GLU A 463 -24.83 -24.76 -2.52
N THR A 464 -24.15 -25.87 -2.19
CA THR A 464 -23.71 -26.86 -3.20
C THR A 464 -24.87 -27.68 -3.75
N ARG A 465 -25.89 -27.98 -2.94
CA ARG A 465 -27.14 -28.62 -3.40
C ARG A 465 -27.92 -27.71 -4.34
N ALA A 466 -28.04 -26.42 -4.02
CA ALA A 466 -28.67 -25.44 -4.88
C ALA A 466 -27.91 -25.30 -6.22
N GLY A 467 -26.58 -25.22 -6.16
CA GLY A 467 -25.73 -25.19 -7.36
C GLY A 467 -25.90 -26.43 -8.24
N LEU A 468 -25.92 -27.64 -7.66
CA LEU A 468 -26.19 -28.89 -8.37
C LEU A 468 -27.56 -28.89 -9.05
N ASN A 469 -28.60 -28.44 -8.35
CA ASN A 469 -29.95 -28.37 -8.90
C ASN A 469 -30.06 -27.35 -10.04
N ALA A 470 -29.41 -26.19 -9.90
CA ALA A 470 -29.36 -25.16 -10.94
C ALA A 470 -28.53 -25.55 -12.16
N SER A 471 -27.64 -26.55 -12.02
CA SER A 471 -26.79 -27.06 -13.09
C SER A 471 -27.40 -28.25 -13.86
N ARG A 472 -28.67 -28.59 -13.60
CA ARG A 472 -29.39 -29.68 -14.28
C ARG A 472 -29.89 -29.30 -15.67
#